data_AF-A0AAV8ZJD4-F1
#
_entry.id   AF-A0AAV8ZJD4-F1
#
_cell.length_a   1.000
_cell.length_b   1.000
_cell.length_c   1.000
_cell.angle_alpha   90.00
_cell.angle_beta   90.00
_cell.angle_gamma   90.00
#
_symmetry.space_group_name_H-M   'P 1'
#
loop_
_entity.id
_entity.type
_entity.pdbx_description
1 polymer ?
#
loop_
_entity_poly.entity_id
_entity_poly.type
_entity_poly.pdbx_seq_one_letter_code
_entity_poly.pdbx_strand_id
1 'polypeptide(L)'
;MFKENAMKLLAAGGISDESHMKDALSRVIVEMVKREWPQQWPGLLAELSDACACGEIQTELVLLVFLRLVEDVALLQVIYANLTAHILHFYPKIKNRQEKQENNKNKQYLFFNKGVLR
;
A
#
# COMPACT_ATOMS: atom_id res chain seq x y z
N MET A 1 -1.78 -17.70 15.98
CA MET A 1 -3.08 -18.41 16.11
C MET A 1 -3.92 -18.33 14.83
N PHE A 2 -4.19 -17.15 14.25
CA PHE A 2 -4.98 -17.05 13.00
C PHE A 2 -4.23 -17.53 11.75
N LYS A 3 -2.94 -17.18 11.62
CA LYS A 3 -2.03 -17.67 10.58
C LYS A 3 -2.06 -19.20 10.45
N GLU A 4 -1.86 -19.93 11.55
CA GLU A 4 -1.72 -21.39 11.53
C GLU A 4 -3.00 -22.07 11.03
N ASN A 5 -4.16 -21.53 11.38
CA ASN A 5 -5.44 -22.05 10.90
C ASN A 5 -5.62 -21.78 9.39
N ALA A 6 -5.21 -20.60 8.91
CA ALA A 6 -5.26 -20.27 7.48
C ALA A 6 -4.31 -21.16 6.67
N MET A 7 -3.08 -21.39 7.16
CA MET A 7 -2.11 -22.28 6.51
C MET A 7 -2.54 -23.74 6.54
N LYS A 8 -3.18 -24.20 7.62
CA LYS A 8 -3.78 -25.54 7.67
C LYS A 8 -4.93 -25.69 6.68
N LEU A 9 -5.78 -24.67 6.53
CA LEU A 9 -6.85 -24.67 5.53
C LEU A 9 -6.29 -24.69 4.10
N LEU A 10 -5.21 -23.95 3.86
CA LEU A 10 -4.51 -23.96 2.58
C LEU A 10 -3.90 -25.35 2.31
N ALA A 11 -3.21 -25.96 3.28
CA ALA A 11 -2.59 -27.27 3.11
C ALA A 11 -3.61 -28.41 2.97
N ALA A 12 -4.72 -28.33 3.71
CA ALA A 12 -5.78 -29.33 3.68
C ALA A 12 -6.49 -29.43 2.31
N GLY A 13 -6.33 -28.44 1.42
CA GLY A 13 -6.99 -28.43 0.11
C GLY A 13 -8.52 -28.44 0.17
N GLY A 14 -9.10 -28.27 1.36
CA GLY A 14 -10.53 -28.46 1.65
C GLY A 14 -11.43 -27.29 1.24
N ILE A 15 -10.90 -26.37 0.44
CA ILE A 15 -11.70 -25.32 -0.18
C ILE A 15 -12.21 -25.93 -1.49
N SER A 16 -13.53 -25.95 -1.65
CA SER A 16 -14.18 -26.37 -2.89
C SER A 16 -13.45 -25.82 -4.12
N ASP A 17 -13.49 -26.53 -5.25
CA ASP A 17 -12.88 -26.08 -6.52
C ASP A 17 -13.52 -24.79 -7.07
N GLU A 18 -14.52 -24.27 -6.35
CA GLU A 18 -15.15 -22.98 -6.55
C GLU A 18 -14.16 -21.81 -6.41
N SER A 19 -13.91 -21.16 -7.55
CA SER A 19 -13.03 -20.00 -7.72
C SER A 19 -13.25 -18.87 -6.69
N HIS A 20 -14.50 -18.60 -6.27
CA HIS A 20 -14.79 -17.53 -5.33
C HIS A 20 -14.30 -17.81 -3.91
N MET A 21 -14.24 -19.08 -3.50
CA MET A 21 -13.71 -19.46 -2.20
C MET A 21 -12.18 -19.36 -2.19
N LYS A 22 -11.53 -19.74 -3.30
CA LYS A 22 -10.09 -19.55 -3.51
C LYS A 22 -9.72 -18.06 -3.48
N ASP A 23 -10.52 -17.21 -4.12
CA ASP A 23 -10.37 -15.75 -4.07
C ASP A 23 -10.48 -15.23 -2.62
N ALA A 24 -11.51 -15.62 -1.89
CA ALA A 24 -11.71 -15.20 -0.50
C ALA A 24 -10.55 -15.62 0.41
N LEU A 25 -10.08 -16.87 0.31
CA LEU A 25 -8.94 -17.32 1.12
C LEU A 25 -7.65 -16.59 0.73
N SER A 26 -7.38 -16.41 -0.56
CA SER A 26 -6.19 -15.69 -1.02
C SER A 26 -6.13 -14.28 -0.43
N ARG A 27 -7.28 -13.58 -0.34
CA ARG A 27 -7.39 -12.25 0.29
C ARG A 27 -7.05 -12.29 1.77
N VAL A 28 -7.59 -13.26 2.50
CA VAL A 28 -7.34 -13.40 3.94
C VAL A 28 -5.86 -13.65 4.20
N ILE A 29 -5.23 -14.53 3.41
CA ILE A 29 -3.80 -14.82 3.54
C ILE A 29 -2.97 -13.57 3.21
N VAL A 30 -3.28 -12.85 2.13
CA VAL A 30 -2.59 -11.59 1.77
C VAL A 30 -2.69 -10.55 2.89
N GLU A 31 -3.86 -10.38 3.50
CA GLU A 31 -4.04 -9.48 4.65
C GLU A 31 -3.24 -9.91 5.88
N MET A 32 -3.06 -11.21 6.11
CA MET A 32 -2.18 -11.72 7.17
C MET A 32 -0.70 -11.47 6.84
N VAL A 33 -0.29 -11.76 5.60
CA VAL A 33 1.09 -11.55 5.12
C VAL A 33 1.48 -10.07 5.26
N LYS A 34 0.63 -9.13 4.82
CA LYS A 34 0.90 -7.69 4.92
C LYS A 34 1.08 -7.18 6.36
N ARG A 35 0.60 -7.91 7.37
CA ARG A 35 0.69 -7.51 8.80
C ARG A 35 1.91 -8.09 9.49
N GLU A 36 2.26 -9.34 9.20
CA GLU A 36 3.24 -10.11 9.98
C GLU A 36 4.56 -10.38 9.23
N TRP A 37 4.56 -10.33 7.90
CA TRP A 37 5.76 -10.54 7.10
C TRP A 37 6.53 -9.23 6.89
N PRO A 38 7.88 -9.20 6.91
CA PRO A 38 8.81 -10.34 7.01
C PRO A 38 9.31 -10.68 8.43
N GLN A 39 9.18 -9.76 9.38
CA GLN A 39 9.92 -9.84 10.64
C GLN A 39 9.28 -10.77 11.69
N GLN A 40 7.94 -10.87 11.69
CA GLN A 40 7.19 -11.74 12.60
C GLN A 40 6.89 -13.11 11.97
N TRP A 41 6.97 -13.21 10.65
CA TRP A 41 6.73 -14.45 9.90
C TRP A 41 7.85 -14.76 8.88
N PRO A 42 9.09 -15.02 9.33
CA PRO A 42 10.21 -15.29 8.42
C PRO A 42 10.06 -16.59 7.62
N GLY A 43 9.32 -17.58 8.14
CA GLY A 43 9.09 -18.89 7.51
C GLY A 43 8.03 -18.92 6.40
N LEU A 44 7.39 -17.79 6.06
CA LEU A 44 6.26 -17.75 5.11
C LEU A 44 6.56 -18.45 3.79
N LEU A 45 7.71 -18.14 3.16
CA LEU A 45 8.05 -18.70 1.84
C LEU A 45 8.26 -20.21 1.89
N ALA A 46 8.81 -20.73 2.99
CA ALA A 46 8.96 -22.17 3.20
C ALA A 46 7.59 -22.82 3.37
N GLU A 47 6.73 -22.25 4.21
CA GLU A 47 5.37 -22.78 4.45
C GLU A 47 4.50 -22.77 3.16
N LEU A 48 4.62 -21.73 2.31
CA LEU A 48 3.94 -21.69 1.00
C LEU A 48 4.53 -22.69 0.02
N SER A 49 5.85 -22.88 0.02
CA SER A 49 6.52 -23.88 -0.82
C SER A 49 6.09 -25.30 -0.45
N ASP A 50 6.01 -25.60 0.85
CA ASP A 50 5.55 -26.90 1.35
C ASP A 50 4.10 -27.17 0.94
N ALA A 51 3.27 -26.13 0.93
CA ALA A 51 1.89 -26.26 0.47
C ALA A 51 1.76 -26.53 -1.03
N CYS A 52 2.62 -25.95 -1.88
CA CYS A 52 2.64 -26.29 -3.31
C CYS A 52 2.91 -27.79 -3.52
N ALA A 53 3.68 -28.43 -2.64
CA ALA A 53 3.94 -29.87 -2.71
C ALA A 53 2.72 -30.74 -2.35
N CYS A 54 1.64 -30.16 -1.81
CA CYS A 54 0.42 -30.90 -1.44
C CYS A 54 -0.51 -31.18 -2.64
N GLY A 55 -0.41 -30.43 -3.74
CA GLY A 55 -1.25 -30.63 -4.92
C GLY A 55 -1.42 -29.40 -5.81
N GLU A 56 -2.11 -29.60 -6.94
CA GLU A 56 -2.35 -28.54 -7.94
C GLU A 56 -3.23 -27.41 -7.39
N ILE A 57 -4.28 -27.74 -6.61
CA ILE A 57 -5.19 -26.75 -6.01
C ILE A 57 -4.44 -25.85 -5.02
N GLN A 58 -3.56 -26.43 -4.21
CA GLN A 58 -2.75 -25.69 -3.25
C GLN A 58 -1.73 -24.81 -3.98
N THR A 59 -1.12 -25.34 -5.04
CA THR A 59 -0.23 -24.55 -5.90
C THR A 59 -0.96 -23.35 -6.51
N GLU A 60 -2.16 -23.55 -7.06
CA GLU A 60 -2.99 -22.48 -7.61
C GLU A 60 -3.30 -21.41 -6.55
N LEU A 61 -3.68 -21.81 -5.34
CA LEU A 61 -3.91 -20.89 -4.22
C LEU A 61 -2.66 -20.08 -3.85
N VAL A 62 -1.50 -20.73 -3.78
CA VAL A 62 -0.23 -20.05 -3.50
C VAL A 62 0.11 -19.05 -4.61
N LEU A 63 -0.11 -19.41 -5.87
CA LEU A 63 0.08 -18.51 -7.00
C LEU A 63 -0.89 -17.32 -6.96
N LEU A 64 -2.15 -17.53 -6.56
CA LEU A 64 -3.11 -16.43 -6.35
C LEU A 64 -2.66 -15.49 -5.22
N VAL A 65 -2.11 -16.03 -4.13
CA VAL A 65 -1.54 -15.20 -3.04
C VAL A 65 -0.38 -14.35 -3.57
N PHE A 66 0.54 -14.93 -4.33
CA PHE A 66 1.66 -14.17 -4.92
C PHE A 66 1.20 -13.12 -5.93
N LEU A 67 0.28 -13.47 -6.83
CA LEU A 67 -0.29 -12.56 -7.81
C LEU A 67 -0.82 -11.29 -7.12
N ARG A 68 -1.62 -11.47 -6.07
CA ARG A 68 -2.21 -10.37 -5.32
C ARG A 68 -1.19 -9.53 -4.55
N LEU A 69 -0.17 -10.16 -3.97
CA LEU A 69 0.91 -9.43 -3.31
C LEU A 69 1.64 -8.52 -4.31
N VAL A 70 1.91 -9.02 -5.52
CA VAL A 70 2.54 -8.24 -6.59
C VAL A 70 1.62 -7.13 -7.08
N GLU A 71 0.33 -7.40 -7.27
CA GLU A 71 -0.67 -6.39 -7.64
C GLU A 71 -0.76 -5.28 -6.60
N ASP A 72 -0.80 -5.61 -5.31
CA ASP A 72 -0.82 -4.64 -4.21
C ASP A 72 0.43 -3.74 -4.25
N VAL A 73 1.62 -4.30 -4.48
CA VAL A 73 2.87 -3.52 -4.59
C VAL A 73 2.87 -2.63 -5.83
N ALA A 74 2.44 -3.15 -6.99
CA ALA A 74 2.38 -2.39 -8.23
C ALA A 74 1.37 -1.22 -8.13
N LEU A 75 0.19 -1.47 -7.56
CA LEU A 75 -0.83 -0.46 -7.34
C LEU A 75 -0.34 0.61 -6.37
N LEU A 76 0.34 0.21 -5.29
CA LEU A 76 0.95 1.12 -4.34
C LEU A 76 2.00 2.04 -5.03
N GLN A 77 2.88 1.47 -5.85
CA GLN A 77 3.86 2.23 -6.63
C GLN A 77 3.20 3.27 -7.55
N VAL A 78 2.12 2.89 -8.25
CA VAL A 78 1.36 3.80 -9.12
C VAL A 78 0.74 4.94 -8.31
N ILE A 79 0.12 4.66 -7.16
CA ILE A 79 -0.48 5.69 -6.29
C ILE A 79 0.60 6.66 -5.78
N TYR A 80 1.73 6.16 -5.29
CA TYR A 80 2.82 7.02 -4.81
C TYR A 80 3.43 7.86 -5.94
N ALA A 81 3.60 7.30 -7.14
CA ALA A 81 4.11 8.04 -8.29
C ALA A 81 3.17 9.20 -8.66
N ASN A 82 1.86 8.93 -8.72
CA ASN A 82 0.85 9.95 -9.01
C ASN A 82 0.79 11.04 -7.94
N LEU A 83 0.83 10.67 -6.65
CA LEU A 83 0.86 11.62 -5.54
C LEU A 83 2.13 12.49 -5.59
N THR A 84 3.30 11.87 -5.84
CA THR A 84 4.58 12.57 -5.94
C THR A 84 4.56 13.56 -7.11
N ALA A 85 4.07 13.15 -8.29
CA ALA A 85 3.92 14.02 -9.45
C ALA A 85 2.97 15.20 -9.16
N HIS A 86 1.85 14.94 -8.47
CA HIS A 86 0.92 15.97 -8.06
C HIS A 86 1.57 16.98 -7.11
N ILE A 87 2.27 16.53 -6.07
CA ILE A 87 2.98 17.41 -5.12
C ILE A 87 4.02 18.26 -5.86
N LEU A 88 4.86 17.65 -6.72
CA LEU A 88 5.90 18.38 -7.46
C LEU A 88 5.30 19.41 -8.44
N HIS A 89 4.16 19.12 -9.05
CA HIS A 89 3.48 20.06 -9.95
C HIS A 89 2.83 21.25 -9.19
N PHE A 90 2.22 21.00 -8.02
CA PHE A 90 1.45 22.02 -7.30
C PHE A 90 2.23 22.79 -6.24
N TYR A 91 3.20 22.16 -5.58
CA TYR A 91 3.97 22.79 -4.49
C TYR A 91 4.63 24.12 -4.91
N PRO A 92 5.29 24.24 -6.08
CA PRO A 92 5.88 25.51 -6.51
C PRO A 92 4.83 26.60 -6.71
N LYS A 93 3.66 26.24 -7.26
CA LYS A 93 2.55 27.18 -7.50
C LYS A 93 1.96 27.69 -6.19
N ILE A 94 1.81 26.82 -5.20
CA ILE A 94 1.31 27.18 -3.87
C ILE A 94 2.34 28.07 -3.16
N LYS A 95 3.62 27.67 -3.15
CA LYS A 95 4.70 28.44 -2.54
C LYS A 95 4.80 29.86 -3.14
N ASN A 96 4.79 29.98 -4.46
CA ASN A 96 4.82 31.27 -5.15
C ASN A 96 3.61 32.17 -4.82
N ARG A 97 2.42 31.61 -4.56
CA ARG A 97 1.26 32.39 -4.13
C ARG A 97 1.44 32.91 -2.70
N GLN A 98 1.96 32.10 -1.79
CA GLN A 98 2.22 32.50 -0.40
C GLN A 98 3.25 33.64 -0.34
N GLU A 99 4.37 33.51 -1.05
CA GLU A 99 5.41 34.54 -1.13
C GLU A 99 4.89 35.86 -1.71
N LYS A 100 4.01 35.79 -2.72
CA LYS A 100 3.35 36.99 -3.27
C LYS A 100 2.44 37.66 -2.23
N GLN A 101 1.71 36.90 -1.43
CA GLN A 101 0.84 37.44 -0.38
C GLN A 101 1.65 38.08 0.76
N GLU A 102 2.72 37.43 1.22
CA GLU A 102 3.62 37.98 2.23
C GLU A 102 4.30 39.27 1.75
N ASN A 103 4.81 39.28 0.52
CA ASN A 103 5.39 40.48 -0.07
C ASN A 103 4.38 41.62 -0.18
N ASN A 104 3.12 41.32 -0.51
CA ASN A 104 2.08 42.35 -0.61
C ASN A 104 1.71 42.91 0.78
N LYS A 105 1.59 42.04 1.79
CA LYS A 105 1.40 42.45 3.19
C LYS A 105 2.55 43.35 3.65
N ASN A 106 3.80 42.94 3.44
CA ASN A 106 4.99 43.70 3.83
C ASN A 106 5.04 45.09 3.17
N LYS A 107 4.73 45.18 1.88
CA LYS A 107 4.60 46.48 1.20
C LYS A 107 3.55 47.36 1.89
N GLN A 108 2.38 46.81 2.19
CA GLN A 108 1.30 47.55 2.84
C GLN A 108 1.68 48.06 4.24
N TYR A 109 2.37 47.24 5.05
CA TYR A 109 2.93 47.67 6.34
C TYR A 109 3.96 48.81 6.20
N LEU A 110 4.84 48.74 5.20
CA LEU A 110 5.82 49.79 4.92
C LEU A 110 5.18 51.10 4.46
N PHE A 111 4.12 51.06 3.66
CA PHE A 111 3.35 52.23 3.25
C PHE A 111 2.67 52.91 4.44
N PHE A 112 2.05 52.12 5.32
CA PHE A 112 1.38 52.64 6.52
C PHE A 112 2.38 53.33 7.46
N ASN A 113 3.52 52.71 7.75
CA ASN A 113 4.55 53.30 8.63
C ASN A 113 5.22 54.55 8.04
N LYS A 114 5.39 54.64 6.71
CA LYS A 114 5.94 55.85 6.07
C LYS A 114 4.95 57.02 6.01
N GLY A 115 3.64 56.76 6.06
CA GLY A 115 2.59 57.79 6.05
C GLY A 115 2.29 58.42 7.41
N VAL A 116 2.72 57.80 8.51
CA VAL A 116 2.47 58.26 9.89
C VAL A 116 3.58 59.19 10.43
N LEU A 117 4.72 59.32 9.72
CA LEU A 117 5.83 60.21 10.08
C LEU A 117 5.77 61.61 9.40
N ARG A 118 4.59 62.05 8.93
CA ARG A 118 4.37 63.42 8.46
C ARG A 118 3.27 64.11 9.25
#